data_AF-A0A099EYX3-F1
#
_entry.id   AF-A0A099EYX3-F1
#
_cell.length_a   1.000
_cell.length_b   1.000
_cell.length_c   1.000
_cell.angle_alpha   90.00
_cell.angle_beta   90.00
_cell.angle_gamma   90.00
#
_symmetry.space_group_name_H-M   'P 1'
#
loop_
_entity.id
_entity.type
_entity.pdbx_description
1 polymer ?
#
loop_
_entity_poly.entity_id
_entity_poly.type
_entity_poly.pdbx_seq_one_letter_code
_entity_poly.pdbx_strand_id
1 'polypeptide(L)' 'MTNQTDKHIEALRDIHRNRAVSIRASKPLKDSGLIETSGRSKPGWLNATLTQAGRELIGV' A
#
# COMPACT_ATOMS: atom_id res chain seq x y z
N MET A 1 14.95 8.90 14.06
CA MET A 1 14.29 9.36 12.82
C MET A 1 13.52 8.18 12.27
N THR A 2 12.19 8.20 12.26
CA THR A 2 11.42 7.09 11.67
C THR A 2 11.58 7.20 10.16
N ASN A 3 12.31 6.27 9.57
CA ASN A 3 12.65 6.28 8.15
C ASN A 3 11.36 6.18 7.33
N GLN A 4 11.23 6.98 6.29
CA GLN A 4 10.07 6.96 5.39
C GLN A 4 9.83 5.55 4.82
N THR A 5 10.90 4.78 4.67
CA THR A 5 10.91 3.37 4.27
C THR A 5 10.17 2.45 5.24
N ASP A 6 10.32 2.62 6.56
CA ASP A 6 9.63 1.79 7.56
C ASP A 6 8.11 1.96 7.47
N LYS A 7 7.65 3.21 7.28
CA LYS A 7 6.23 3.53 7.11
C LYS A 7 5.65 2.93 5.82
N HIS A 8 6.44 2.85 4.74
CA HIS A 8 6.01 2.18 3.52
C HIS A 8 5.90 0.66 3.73
N ILE A 9 6.86 0.03 4.41
CA ILE A 9 6.81 -1.41 4.71
C ILE A 9 5.59 -1.75 5.56
N GLU A 10 5.31 -0.97 6.62
CA GLU A 10 4.13 -1.18 7.45
C GLU A 10 2.83 -1.05 6.64
N ALA A 11 2.73 -0.05 5.76
CA ALA A 11 1.56 0.14 4.92
C ALA A 11 1.35 -1.02 3.92
N LEU A 12 2.42 -1.53 3.31
CA LEU A 12 2.34 -2.66 2.38
C LEU A 12 1.92 -3.95 3.08
N ARG A 13 2.45 -4.22 4.27
CA ARG A 13 2.03 -5.35 5.10
C ARG A 13 0.55 -5.25 5.49
N ASP A 14 0.07 -4.04 5.78
CA ASP A 14 -1.33 -3.82 6.09
C ASP A 14 -2.24 -4.07 4.87
N ILE A 15 -1.86 -3.56 3.70
CA ILE A 15 -2.56 -3.80 2.44
C ILE A 15 -2.59 -5.28 2.09
N HIS A 16 -1.49 -6.03 2.32
CA HIS A 16 -1.45 -7.47 2.09
C HIS A 16 -2.53 -8.21 2.90
N ARG A 17 -2.75 -7.81 4.16
CA ARG A 17 -3.74 -8.42 5.05
C ARG A 17 -5.16 -7.94 4.78
N ASN A 18 -5.34 -6.64 4.60
CA ASN A 18 -6.65 -5.99 4.61
C ASN A 18 -7.19 -5.68 3.20
N ARG A 19 -6.34 -5.75 2.17
CA ARG A 19 -6.66 -5.42 0.77
C ARG A 19 -7.22 -4.01 0.57
N ALA A 20 -6.84 -3.08 1.43
CA ALA A 20 -7.32 -1.70 1.40
C ALA A 20 -6.22 -0.73 1.84
N VAL A 21 -6.28 0.49 1.33
CA VAL A 21 -5.35 1.58 1.66
C VAL A 21 -6.10 2.90 1.82
N SER A 22 -5.63 3.78 2.71
CA SER A 22 -6.21 5.13 2.80
C SER A 22 -5.86 5.95 1.55
N ILE A 23 -6.77 6.81 1.08
CA ILE A 23 -6.53 7.65 -0.11
C ILE A 23 -5.28 8.53 0.05
N ARG A 24 -4.99 8.99 1.28
CA ARG A 24 -3.80 9.81 1.56
C ARG A 24 -2.49 9.02 1.45
N ALA A 25 -2.50 7.76 1.90
CA ALA A 25 -1.32 6.90 1.85
C ALA A 25 -1.14 6.21 0.48
N SER A 26 -2.20 6.12 -0.34
CA SER A 26 -2.15 5.39 -1.60
C SER A 26 -1.28 6.05 -2.66
N LYS A 27 -1.24 7.39 -2.69
CA LYS A 27 -0.53 8.15 -3.72
C LYS A 27 0.96 7.80 -3.80
N PRO A 28 1.77 7.92 -2.72
CA PRO A 28 3.20 7.59 -2.81
C PRO A 28 3.44 6.11 -3.16
N LEU A 29 2.64 5.19 -2.61
CA LEU A 29 2.80 3.75 -2.89
C LEU A 29 2.46 3.39 -4.35
N LYS A 30 1.45 4.06 -4.92
CA LYS A 30 1.05 3.90 -6.32
C LYS A 30 2.07 4.54 -7.26
N ASP A 31 2.54 5.75 -6.93
CA ASP A 31 3.54 6.48 -7.72
C ASP A 31 4.89 5.72 -7.74
N SER A 32 5.21 4.97 -6.68
CA SER A 32 6.36 4.04 -6.64
C SER A 32 6.10 2.66 -7.28
N GLY A 33 4.90 2.40 -7.82
CA GLY A 33 4.56 1.13 -8.46
C GLY A 33 4.47 -0.07 -7.51
N LEU A 34 4.32 0.16 -6.21
CA LEU A 34 4.28 -0.90 -5.18
C LEU A 34 2.87 -1.50 -5.02
N ILE A 35 1.85 -0.75 -5.39
CA ILE A 35 0.45 -1.17 -5.30
C ILE A 35 -0.35 -0.78 -6.54
N GLU A 36 -1.41 -1.53 -6.78
CA GLU A 36 -2.52 -1.14 -7.63
C GLU A 36 -3.73 -0.82 -6.75
N THR A 37 -4.60 0.09 -7.22
CA THR A 37 -5.81 0.49 -6.50
C THR A 37 -7.02 0.40 -7.41
N SER A 38 -8.15 -0.08 -6.88
CA SER A 38 -9.39 -0.23 -7.64
C SER A 38 -10.62 0.18 -6.81
N GLY A 39 -11.42 1.10 -7.35
CA GLY A 39 -12.64 1.57 -6.71
C GLY A 39 -12.44 2.08 -5.27
N ARG A 40 -13.55 2.24 -4.55
CA ARG A 40 -13.55 2.57 -3.12
C ARG A 40 -13.87 1.33 -2.32
N SER A 41 -13.16 1.14 -1.21
CA SER A 41 -13.46 0.06 -0.24
C SER A 41 -14.46 0.55 0.80
N LYS A 42 -14.19 1.71 1.40
CA LYS A 42 -15.03 2.41 2.38
C LYS A 42 -14.72 3.91 2.34
N PRO A 43 -15.51 4.79 2.96
CA PRO A 43 -15.24 6.23 2.95
C PRO A 43 -13.80 6.56 3.39
N GLY A 44 -13.02 7.19 2.50
CA GLY A 44 -11.61 7.52 2.73
C GLY A 44 -10.58 6.43 2.37
N TRP A 45 -11.02 5.28 1.85
CA TRP A 45 -10.17 4.12 1.53
C TRP A 45 -10.45 3.55 0.13
N LEU A 46 -9.40 3.05 -0.50
CA LEU A 46 -9.44 2.37 -1.80
C LEU A 46 -9.19 0.88 -1.62
N ASN A 47 -9.76 0.03 -2.47
CA ASN A 47 -9.25 -1.34 -2.53
C ASN A 47 -7.83 -1.29 -3.12
N ALA A 48 -6.95 -2.10 -2.56
CA ALA A 48 -5.56 -2.13 -2.97
C ALA A 48 -5.00 -3.53 -2.98
N THR A 49 -4.13 -3.79 -3.95
CA THR A 49 -3.39 -5.03 -4.10
C THR A 49 -1.92 -4.72 -4.32
N LEU A 50 -1.06 -5.56 -3.77
CA LEU A 50 0.39 -5.42 -3.98
C LEU A 50 0.75 -5.86 -5.40
N THR A 51 1.55 -5.04 -6.08
CA THR A 51 2.27 -5.46 -7.29
C THR A 51 3.37 -6.46 -6.92
N GLN A 52 4.05 -7.03 -7.91
CA GLN A 52 5.22 -7.88 -7.66
C GLN A 52 6.28 -7.15 -6.82
N ALA A 53 6.65 -5.92 -7.21
CA ALA A 53 7.64 -5.12 -6.48
C ALA A 53 7.20 -4.84 -5.02
N GLY A 54 5.92 -4.59 -4.79
CA GLY A 54 5.38 -4.40 -3.44
C GLY A 54 5.47 -5.64 -2.57
N ARG A 55 5.35 -6.83 -3.15
CA ARG A 55 5.47 -8.12 -2.45
C ARG A 55 6.93 -8.43 -2.13
N GLU A 56 7.82 -8.26 -3.09
CA GLU A 56 9.27 -8.42 -2.91
C GLU A 56 9.80 -7.54 -1.77
N LEU A 57 9.32 -6.30 -1.68
CA LEU A 57 9.73 -5.34 -0.64
C LEU A 57 9.32 -5.76 0.78
N ILE A 58 8.28 -6.59 0.93
CA ILE A 58 7.87 -7.15 2.23
C ILE A 58 8.19 -8.65 2.39
N GLY A 59 8.80 -9.27 1.38
CA GLY A 59 9.23 -10.68 1.39
C GLY A 59 8.09 -11.70 1.30
N VAL A 60 7.04 -11.43 0.50
CA VAL A 60 5.90 -12.35 0.27
C VAL A 60 5.69 -12.69 -1.19
#